data_AF-A0A7V7ATN9-F1
#
_entry.id   AF-A0A7V7ATN9-F1
#
_cell.length_a   1.000
_cell.length_b   1.000
_cell.length_c   1.000
_cell.angle_alpha   90.00
_cell.angle_beta   90.00
_cell.angle_gamma   90.00
#
_symmetry.space_group_name_H-M   'P 1'
#
loop_
_entity.id
_entity.type
_entity.pdbx_description
1 polymer ?
#
loop_
_entity_poly.entity_id
_entity_poly.type
_entity_poly.pdbx_seq_one_letter_code
_entity_poly.pdbx_strand_id
1 'polypeptide(L)' 'SQADVDLNVVMTGQGKFVEIQGTAEAEPFSREELAELLNLATGGIEQLIVLQKQVLGV' A
#
# COMPACT_ATOMS: atom_id res chain seq x y z
N SER A 1 -16.21 3.17 7.95
CA SER A 1 -15.79 3.61 6.61
C SER A 1 -16.70 2.93 5.59
N GLN A 2 -16.98 3.57 4.46
CA GLN A 2 -17.63 2.96 3.30
C GLN A 2 -16.56 2.84 2.21
N ALA A 3 -15.62 1.92 2.39
CA ALA A 3 -14.62 1.63 1.38
C ALA A 3 -15.07 0.38 0.65
N ASP A 4 -15.17 0.43 -0.67
CA ASP A 4 -15.62 -0.72 -1.47
C ASP A 4 -14.54 -1.81 -1.58
N VAL A 5 -13.29 -1.45 -1.27
CA VAL A 5 -12.10 -2.30 -1.31
C VAL A 5 -11.24 -2.04 -0.08
N ASP A 6 -10.86 -3.11 0.63
CA ASP A 6 -9.80 -3.10 1.63
C ASP A 6 -8.50 -3.64 1.01
N LEU A 7 -7.41 -2.88 1.11
CA LEU A 7 -6.11 -3.26 0.58
C LEU A 7 -5.02 -3.12 1.65
N ASN A 8 -4.38 -4.24 1.98
CA ASN A 8 -3.20 -4.28 2.83
C ASN A 8 -1.96 -4.54 1.97
N VAL A 9 -0.91 -3.73 2.17
CA VAL A 9 0.34 -3.79 1.39
C VAL A 9 1.54 -3.78 2.32
N VAL A 10 2.43 -4.75 2.15
CA VAL A 10 3.73 -4.80 2.84
C VAL A 10 4.83 -4.69 1.79
N MET A 11 5.73 -3.72 1.97
CA MET A 11 6.81 -3.45 1.02
C MET A 11 8.15 -3.31 1.75
N THR A 12 9.21 -3.81 1.12
CA THR A 12 10.59 -3.63 1.59
C THR A 12 11.08 -2.19 1.34
N GLY A 13 12.13 -1.77 2.06
CA GLY A 13 12.78 -0.47 1.84
C GLY A 13 13.45 -0.29 0.47
N GLN A 14 13.50 -1.34 -0.36
CA GLN A 14 13.99 -1.29 -1.75
C GLN A 14 12.85 -1.24 -2.78
N GLY A 15 11.61 -1.04 -2.33
CA GLY A 15 10.44 -0.93 -3.22
C GLY A 15 9.89 -2.27 -3.73
N LYS A 16 10.33 -3.41 -3.17
CA LYS A 16 9.79 -4.73 -3.54
C LYS A 16 8.64 -5.11 -2.63
N PHE A 17 7.53 -5.57 -3.21
CA PHE A 17 6.38 -6.09 -2.46
C PHE A 17 6.72 -7.42 -1.77
N VAL A 18 6.32 -7.51 -0.50
CA VAL A 18 6.34 -8.73 0.30
C VAL A 18 4.96 -9.35 0.30
N GLU A 19 3.91 -8.52 0.44
CA GLU A 19 2.53 -8.95 0.49
C GLU A 19 1.63 -7.88 -0.13
N ILE A 20 0.64 -8.35 -0.89
CA ILE A 20 -0.49 -7.56 -1.36
C ILE A 20 -1.73 -8.42 -1.10
N GLN A 21 -2.63 -7.93 -0.24
CA GLN A 21 -3.90 -8.57 0.01
C GLN A 21 -5.02 -7.54 -0.21
N GLY A 22 -5.81 -7.77 -1.25
CA GLY A 22 -7.00 -6.98 -1.55
C GLY A 22 -8.27 -7.80 -1.35
N THR A 23 -9.23 -7.24 -0.63
CA THR A 23 -10.57 -7.81 -0.47
C THR A 23 -11.58 -6.81 -1.03
N ALA A 24 -12.32 -7.23 -2.05
CA ALA A 24 -13.51 -6.51 -2.50
C ALA A 24 -14.64 -6.79 -1.51
N GLU A 25 -15.07 -5.77 -0.75
CA GLU A 25 -16.15 -5.93 0.22
C GLU A 25 -17.54 -5.79 -0.43
N ALA A 26 -17.62 -5.08 -1.57
CA ALA A 26 -18.86 -4.87 -2.32
C ALA A 26 -18.76 -5.40 -3.76
N GLU A 27 -18.17 -4.62 -4.67
CA GLU A 27 -17.99 -4.97 -6.09
C GLU A 27 -16.54 -5.40 -6.35
N PRO A 28 -16.28 -6.38 -7.23
CA PRO A 28 -14.93 -6.71 -7.66
C PRO A 28 -14.24 -5.49 -8.30
N PHE A 29 -13.01 -5.21 -7.90
CA PHE A 29 -12.23 -4.10 -8.45
C PHE A 29 -11.56 -4.46 -9.78
N SER A 30 -11.38 -3.45 -10.62
CA SER A 30 -10.64 -3.58 -11.87
C SER A 30 -9.13 -3.62 -11.64
N ARG A 31 -8.40 -4.02 -12.69
CA ARG A 31 -6.93 -4.00 -12.66
C ARG A 31 -6.41 -2.56 -12.52
N GLU A 32 -7.07 -1.60 -13.14
CA GLU A 32 -6.72 -0.19 -13.12
C GLU A 32 -6.92 0.39 -11.71
N GLU A 33 -8.03 0.07 -11.05
CA GLU A 33 -8.31 0.48 -9.67
C GLU A 33 -7.28 -0.10 -8.69
N LEU A 34 -6.95 -1.39 -8.83
CA LEU A 34 -5.88 -1.99 -8.02
C LEU A 34 -4.55 -1.28 -8.25
N ALA A 35 -4.21 -0.93 -9.50
CA ALA A 35 -2.96 -0.24 -9.80
C ALA A 35 -2.91 1.17 -9.16
N GLU A 36 -4.02 1.89 -9.16
CA GLU A 36 -4.14 3.19 -8.49
C GLU A 36 -3.94 3.07 -6.98
N LEU A 37 -4.60 2.09 -6.34
CA LEU A 37 -4.43 1.83 -4.91
C LEU A 37 -2.99 1.42 -4.57
N LEU A 38 -2.35 0.61 -5.41
CA LEU A 38 -0.95 0.22 -5.21
C LEU A 38 0.01 1.41 -5.35
N ASN A 39 -0.23 2.33 -6.29
CA ASN A 39 0.57 3.55 -6.42
C ASN A 39 0.45 4.43 -5.16
N LEU A 40 -0.76 4.57 -4.62
CA LEU A 40 -1.00 5.29 -3.37
C LEU A 40 -0.27 4.63 -2.19
N ALA A 41 -0.37 3.30 -2.08
CA ALA A 41 0.29 2.53 -1.04
C ALA A 41 1.82 2.67 -1.12
N THR A 42 2.41 2.55 -2.31
CA THR A 42 3.86 2.73 -2.53
C THR A 42 4.31 4.12 -2.06
N GLY A 43 3.64 5.19 -2.48
CA GLY A 43 3.98 6.55 -2.08
C GLY A 43 3.84 6.79 -0.57
N GLY A 44 2.80 6.22 0.06
CA GLY A 44 2.62 6.27 1.51
C GLY A 44 3.73 5.53 2.26
N ILE A 45 4.10 4.32 1.81
CA ILE A 45 5.15 3.52 2.44
C ILE A 45 6.52 4.22 2.31
N GLU A 46 6.81 4.86 1.19
CA GLU A 46 8.05 5.65 1.03
C GLU A 46 8.15 6.76 2.08
N GLN A 47 7.05 7.47 2.34
CA GLN A 47 7.00 8.50 3.39
C GLN A 47 7.21 7.87 4.79
N LEU A 48 6.58 6.74 5.07
CA LEU A 48 6.76 6.02 6.33
C LEU A 48 8.21 5.56 6.53
N ILE A 49 8.87 5.05 5.49
CA ILE A 49 10.28 4.66 5.55
C ILE A 49 11.17 5.86 5.89
N VAL A 50 10.92 7.02 5.29
CA VAL A 50 11.66 8.25 5.61
C VAL A 50 11.51 8.61 7.08
N LEU A 51 10.27 8.60 7.61
CA LEU A 51 10.00 8.90 9.01
C LEU A 51 10.64 7.87 9.95
N GLN A 52 10.57 6.58 9.61
CA GLN A 52 11.20 5.51 10.40
C GLN A 52 12.71 5.70 10.48
N LYS A 53 13.36 6.00 9.36
CA LYS A 53 14.80 6.30 9.29
C LYS A 53 15.18 7.50 10.18
N GLN A 54 14.40 8.57 10.13
CA GLN A 54 14.60 9.75 10.99
C GLN A 54 14.51 9.39 12.48
N VAL A 55 13.53 8.57 12.88
CA VAL A 55 13.34 8.16 14.28
C VAL A 55 14.44 7.19 14.75
N LEU A 56 14.90 6.29 13.88
CA LEU A 56 15.94 5.30 14.20
C LEU A 56 17.37 5.84 14.06
N GLY A 57 17.56 6.99 13.42
CA GLY A 57 18.87 7.60 13.21
C GLY A 57 19.74 6.88 12.16
N VAL A 58 19.11 6.26 11.16
CA VAL A 58 19.76 5.51 10.07
C VAL A 58 19.44 6.06 8.69
#